data_AF-A0A359F0C7-F1
#
_entry.id   AF-A0A359F0C7-F1
#
_cell.length_a   1.000
_cell.length_b   1.000
_cell.length_c   1.000
_cell.angle_alpha   90.00
_cell.angle_beta   90.00
_cell.angle_gamma   90.00
#
_symmetry.space_group_name_H-M   'P 1'
#
loop_
_entity.id
_entity.type
_entity.pdbx_description
1 polymer ?
#
loop_
_entity_poly.entity_id
_entity_poly.type
_entity_poly.pdbx_seq_one_letter_code
_entity_poly.pdbx_strand_id
1 'polypeptide(L)' 'GLSNLETVIQVEEFAKRGAPTGGPNDIFNIGMIGNTILHWGTEEQKSHYIPRLLSGEHTWCQGYSE' A
#
# COMPACT_ATOMS: atom_id res chain seq x y z
N GLY A 1 14.11 -1.00 1.70
CA GLY A 1 13.12 0.00 2.12
C GLY A 1 13.71 0.85 3.23
N LEU A 2 12.96 1.84 3.71
CA LEU A 2 13.34 2.66 4.87
C LEU A 2 13.52 1.77 6.10
N SER A 3 14.46 2.13 6.98
CA SER A 3 14.57 1.58 8.32
C SER A 3 13.38 2.00 9.20
N ASN A 4 13.26 1.37 10.36
CA ASN A 4 12.21 1.72 11.31
C ASN A 4 12.33 3.18 11.79
N LEU A 5 13.56 3.66 12.04
CA LEU A 5 13.79 5.03 12.43
C LEU A 5 13.44 6.01 11.31
N GLU A 6 13.84 5.72 10.07
CA GLU A 6 13.50 6.56 8.92
C GLU A 6 11.98 6.61 8.68
N THR A 7 11.27 5.51 8.91
CA THR A 7 9.80 5.45 8.86
C THR A 7 9.17 6.38 9.91
N VAL A 8 9.69 6.36 11.15
CA VAL A 8 9.20 7.26 12.21
C VAL A 8 9.42 8.72 11.84
N ILE A 9 10.63 9.07 11.38
CA ILE A 9 10.96 10.44 10.94
C ILE A 9 10.03 10.88 9.81
N GLN A 10 9.80 10.03 8.81
CA GLN A 10 8.91 10.33 7.70
C GLN A 10 7.48 10.62 8.16
N VAL A 11 6.93 9.76 9.01
CA VAL A 11 5.56 9.92 9.55
C VAL A 11 5.45 11.21 10.37
N GLU A 12 6.46 11.53 11.18
CA GLU A 12 6.49 12.77 11.97
C GLU A 12 6.49 14.02 11.06
N GLU A 13 7.33 14.04 10.03
CA GLU A 13 7.40 15.17 9.09
C GLU A 13 6.11 15.34 8.29
N PHE A 14 5.45 14.24 7.91
CA PHE A 14 4.14 14.27 7.25
C PHE A 14 3.06 14.82 8.18
N ALA A 15 3.04 14.37 9.44
CA ALA A 15 2.10 14.86 10.44
C ALA A 15 2.28 16.36 10.71
N LYS A 16 3.52 16.84 10.86
CA LYS A 16 3.82 18.28 11.05
C LYS A 16 3.30 19.16 9.92
N ARG A 17 3.20 18.64 8.70
CA ARG A 17 2.73 19.37 7.51
C ARG A 17 1.27 19.12 7.18
N GLY A 18 0.56 18.29 7.96
CA GLY A 18 -0.82 17.90 7.65
C GLY A 18 -0.93 17.11 6.35
N ALA A 19 0.11 16.38 5.96
CA ALA A 19 0.07 15.54 4.77
C ALA A 19 -0.94 14.39 4.98
N PRO A 20 -1.66 13.96 3.92
CA PRO A 20 -2.53 12.80 3.99
C PRO A 20 -1.74 11.56 4.44
N THR A 21 -2.25 10.83 5.43
CA THR A 21 -1.60 9.62 5.96
C THR A 21 -1.98 8.35 5.19
N GLY A 22 -2.78 8.48 4.13
CA GLY A 22 -3.26 7.39 3.29
C GLY A 22 -4.63 7.68 2.68
N GLY A 23 -5.03 6.85 1.72
CA GLY A 23 -6.36 6.80 1.13
C GLY A 23 -7.32 5.83 1.85
N PRO A 24 -8.63 5.91 1.56
CA PRO A 24 -9.65 5.12 2.25
C PRO A 24 -9.52 3.60 2.05
N ASN A 25 -8.81 3.16 1.00
CA ASN A 25 -8.65 1.73 0.69
C ASN A 25 -7.22 1.22 0.91
N ASP A 26 -6.29 2.05 1.40
CA ASP A 26 -4.86 1.72 1.50
C ASP A 26 -4.58 0.55 2.45
N ILE A 27 -5.43 0.33 3.45
CA ILE A 27 -5.33 -0.83 4.35
C ILE A 27 -5.44 -2.13 3.55
N PHE A 28 -6.39 -2.22 2.62
CA PHE A 28 -6.58 -3.40 1.77
C PHE A 28 -5.63 -3.38 0.57
N ASN A 29 -5.47 -2.23 -0.08
CA ASN A 29 -4.64 -2.05 -1.27
C ASN A 29 -3.15 -2.18 -0.97
N ILE A 30 -2.58 -1.25 -0.22
CA ILE A 30 -1.13 -1.18 0.01
C ILE A 30 -0.75 -2.14 1.14
N GLY A 31 -1.50 -2.10 2.24
CA GLY A 31 -1.21 -2.87 3.45
C GLY A 31 -1.30 -4.38 3.26
N MET A 32 -2.23 -4.85 2.43
CA MET A 32 -2.53 -6.28 2.30
C MET A 32 -2.23 -6.85 0.91
N ILE A 33 -3.03 -6.54 -0.11
CA ILE A 33 -2.90 -7.20 -1.43
C ILE A 33 -1.63 -6.74 -2.16
N GLY A 34 -1.27 -5.46 -2.05
CA GLY A 34 -0.07 -4.89 -2.66
C GLY A 34 1.20 -5.57 -2.15
N ASN A 35 1.33 -5.72 -0.83
CA ASN A 35 2.43 -6.47 -0.22
C ASN A 35 2.45 -7.94 -0.66
N THR A 36 1.27 -8.57 -0.75
CA THR A 36 1.14 -9.96 -1.21
C THR A 36 1.64 -10.12 -2.65
N ILE A 37 1.22 -9.26 -3.57
CA ILE A 37 1.62 -9.30 -4.99
C ILE A 37 3.11 -8.94 -5.14
N LEU A 38 3.62 -7.98 -4.37
CA LEU A 38 5.04 -7.64 -4.41
C LEU A 38 5.92 -8.80 -3.97
N HIS A 39 5.50 -9.55 -2.96
CA HIS A 39 6.29 -10.65 -2.42
C HIS A 39 6.13 -11.95 -3.23
N TRP A 40 4.90 -12.31 -3.64
CA TRP A 40 4.58 -13.61 -4.23
C TRP A 40 4.14 -13.57 -5.69
N GLY A 41 3.83 -12.39 -6.23
CA GLY A 41 3.31 -12.26 -7.59
C GLY A 41 4.35 -12.53 -8.66
N THR A 42 3.89 -12.96 -9.84
CA THR A 42 4.74 -13.01 -11.04
C THR A 42 5.02 -11.60 -11.56
N GLU A 43 5.98 -11.45 -12.47
CA GLU A 43 6.29 -10.15 -13.07
C GLU A 43 5.11 -9.59 -13.88
N GLU A 44 4.33 -10.46 -14.52
CA GLU A 44 3.08 -10.11 -15.21
C GLU A 44 2.03 -9.59 -14.21
N GLN A 45 1.88 -10.25 -13.06
CA GLN A 45 0.96 -9.79 -12.02
C GLN A 45 1.41 -8.45 -11.41
N LYS A 46 2.71 -8.29 -11.12
CA LYS A 46 3.24 -7.02 -10.60
C LYS A 46 3.02 -5.88 -11.59
N SER A 47 3.39 -6.08 -12.85
CA SER A 47 3.25 -5.05 -13.89
C SER A 47 1.79 -4.68 -14.16
N HIS A 48 0.85 -5.63 -14.02
CA HIS A 48 -0.56 -5.36 -14.19
C HIS A 48 -1.21 -4.70 -12.95
N TYR A 49 -1.01 -5.26 -11.74
CA TYR A 49 -1.80 -4.87 -10.57
C TYR A 49 -1.21 -3.71 -9.76
N ILE A 50 0.12 -3.60 -9.64
CA ILE A 50 0.75 -2.56 -8.80
C ILE A 50 0.42 -1.14 -9.29
N PRO A 51 0.49 -0.80 -10.59
CA PRO A 51 0.12 0.54 -11.05
C PRO A 51 -1.35 0.89 -10.79
N ARG A 52 -2.24 -0.10 -10.88
CA ARG A 52 -3.70 0.07 -10.67
C ARG A 52 -4.08 0.24 -9.21
N LEU A 53 -3.34 -0.43 -8.31
CA LEU A 53 -3.43 -0.21 -6.87
C LEU A 53 -3.00 1.21 -6.48
N LEU A 54 -1.89 1.70 -7.03
CA LEU A 54 -1.33 3.03 -6.71
C LEU A 54 -2.14 4.19 -7.28
N SER A 55 -2.74 4.00 -8.46
CA SER A 55 -3.62 5.01 -9.08
C SER A 55 -5.02 5.05 -8.47
N GLY A 56 -5.40 4.04 -7.68
CA GLY A 56 -6.75 3.90 -7.14
C GLY A 56 -7.77 3.37 -8.15
N GLU A 57 -7.36 2.91 -9.33
CA GLU A 57 -8.24 2.27 -10.32
C GLU A 57 -8.89 1.01 -9.74
N HIS A 58 -8.14 0.24 -8.94
CA HIS A 58 -8.67 -0.92 -8.25
C HIS A 58 -8.94 -0.64 -6.77
N THR A 59 -10.15 -0.96 -6.34
CA THR A 59 -10.55 -0.99 -4.93
C THR A 59 -10.69 -2.43 -4.49
N TRP A 60 -10.06 -2.79 -3.38
CA TRP A 60 -10.02 -4.16 -2.86
C TRP A 60 -10.72 -4.28 -1.51
N CYS A 61 -11.17 -5.50 -1.22
CA CYS A 61 -11.69 -5.89 0.08
C CYS A 61 -11.09 -7.24 0.51
N GLN A 62 -11.09 -7.50 1.81
CA GLN A 62 -10.71 -8.81 2.34
C GLN A 62 -11.92 -9.74 2.31
N GLY A 63 -11.82 -10.82 1.53
CA GLY A 63 -12.88 -11.81 1.36
C GLY A 63 -12.64 -13.11 2.11
N TYR A 64 -12.11 -13.08 3.34
CA TYR A 64 -12.06 -14.29 4.16
C TYR A 64 -13.46 -14.61 4.64
N SER A 65 -14.00 -15.75 4.21
CA SER A 65 -15.22 -16.34 4.75
C SER A 65 -14.82 -17.65 5.42
N GLU A 66 -15.37 -17.92 6.60
CA GLU A 66 -15.21 -19.19 7.32
C GLU A 66 -16.26 -20.23 6.87
#